data_AF-G3HSQ1-F1
#
_entry.id   AF-G3HSQ1-F1
#
_cell.length_a   1.000
_cell.length_b   1.000
_cell.length_c   1.000
_cell.angle_alpha   90.00
_cell.angle_beta   90.00
_cell.angle_gamma   90.00
#
_symmetry.space_group_name_H-M   'P 1'
#
loop_
_entity.id
_entity.type
_entity.pdbx_description
1 polymer ?
#
loop_
_entity_poly.entity_id
_entity_poly.type
_entity_poly.pdbx_seq_one_letter_code
_entity_poly.pdbx_strand_id
1 'polypeptide(L)'
;MPKGKKTKGKKVARPVRREETGGQKGVPPAISQFTQALDRQTATQLLKLAHNYRPETKQEKKKGCWPMLRRRLLAGKGDAPTKRPTVLGAGSNTVTILVENKKGQLVVITHDVDPNELVVFLPALGRKMGVPYCII
;
A
#
# COMPACT_ATOMS: atom_id res chain seq x y z
N MET A 1 19.48 31.43 -50.05
CA MET A 1 19.92 31.19 -48.66
C MET A 1 19.45 32.36 -47.80
N PRO A 2 18.74 32.13 -46.68
CA PRO A 2 19.40 32.12 -45.38
C PRO A 2 18.93 31.00 -44.42
N LYS A 3 19.96 30.28 -43.94
CA LYS A 3 20.22 29.67 -42.63
C LYS A 3 19.04 29.28 -41.73
N GLY A 4 18.85 27.96 -41.60
CA GLY A 4 18.01 27.31 -40.61
C GLY A 4 18.51 27.47 -39.17
N LYS A 5 17.56 27.71 -38.26
CA LYS A 5 17.75 27.61 -36.81
C LYS A 5 17.31 26.22 -36.36
N LYS A 6 18.27 25.35 -36.02
CA LYS A 6 18.00 24.10 -35.32
C LYS A 6 17.69 24.40 -33.86
N THR A 7 16.44 24.23 -33.45
CA THR A 7 16.07 24.19 -32.03
C THR A 7 16.52 22.84 -31.45
N LYS A 8 17.32 22.91 -30.39
CA LYS A 8 17.80 21.75 -29.62
C LYS A 8 16.59 21.00 -29.04
N GLY A 9 16.34 19.79 -29.54
CA GLY A 9 15.37 18.87 -28.95
C GLY A 9 15.73 18.59 -27.48
N LYS A 10 14.76 18.78 -26.59
CA LYS A 10 14.81 18.32 -25.21
C LYS A 10 15.13 16.82 -25.22
N LYS A 11 16.21 16.42 -24.54
CA LYS A 11 16.48 15.02 -24.20
C LYS A 11 15.32 14.54 -23.32
N VAL A 12 14.36 13.85 -23.92
CA VAL A 12 13.36 13.09 -23.18
C VAL A 12 14.12 11.96 -22.48
N ALA A 13 13.98 11.88 -21.16
CA ALA A 13 14.54 10.80 -20.37
C ALA A 13 14.11 9.47 -21.01
N ARG A 14 15.08 8.60 -21.30
CA ARG A 14 14.79 7.27 -21.84
C ARG A 14 13.91 6.56 -20.82
N PRO A 15 12.75 6.00 -21.19
CA PRO A 15 12.06 5.08 -20.31
C PRO A 15 13.04 3.94 -20.01
N VAL A 16 13.25 3.65 -18.72
CA VAL A 16 13.91 2.43 -18.28
C VAL A 16 13.14 1.30 -18.94
N ARG A 17 13.79 0.60 -19.88
CA ARG A 17 13.19 -0.56 -20.52
C ARG A 17 12.87 -1.54 -19.41
N ARG A 18 11.58 -1.80 -19.17
CA ARG A 18 11.19 -3.04 -18.52
C ARG A 18 11.75 -4.15 -19.41
N GLU A 19 12.65 -4.96 -18.87
CA GLU A 19 13.06 -6.19 -19.52
C GLU A 19 11.86 -7.15 -19.51
N GLU A 20 10.91 -6.93 -20.41
CA GLU A 20 9.90 -7.92 -20.75
C GLU A 20 10.52 -8.89 -21.76
N THR A 21 11.54 -9.62 -21.31
CA THR A 21 12.01 -10.79 -22.05
C THR A 21 11.10 -11.97 -21.74
N GLY A 22 10.28 -12.28 -22.74
CA GLY A 22 9.60 -13.52 -23.08
C GLY A 22 9.57 -14.68 -22.08
N GLY A 23 8.38 -15.26 -21.90
CA GLY A 23 8.10 -16.65 -21.48
C GLY A 23 9.19 -17.29 -20.62
N GLN A 24 9.18 -17.01 -19.31
CA GLN A 24 10.24 -17.40 -18.40
C GLN A 24 10.19 -18.90 -18.06
N LYS A 25 11.00 -19.69 -18.75
CA LYS A 25 11.50 -20.96 -18.20
C LYS A 25 12.63 -20.61 -17.23
N GLY A 26 12.33 -20.43 -15.93
CA GLY A 26 13.37 -20.32 -14.89
C GLY A 26 13.15 -19.38 -13.71
N VAL A 27 12.03 -18.67 -13.60
CA VAL A 27 11.78 -17.81 -12.41
C VAL A 27 11.10 -18.61 -11.30
N PRO A 28 11.61 -18.55 -10.05
CA PRO A 28 10.98 -19.23 -8.92
C PRO A 28 9.51 -18.84 -8.77
N PRO A 29 8.60 -19.78 -8.45
CA PRO A 29 7.17 -19.50 -8.34
C PRO A 29 6.85 -18.45 -7.26
N ALA A 30 7.71 -18.35 -6.23
CA ALA A 30 7.60 -17.34 -5.18
C ALA A 30 7.77 -15.90 -5.69
N ILE A 31 8.49 -15.71 -6.80
CA ILE A 31 8.71 -14.40 -7.43
C ILE A 31 7.70 -14.21 -8.57
N SER A 32 7.46 -15.25 -9.37
CA SER A 32 6.52 -15.18 -10.49
C SER A 32 5.09 -14.84 -10.07
N GLN A 33 4.67 -15.11 -8.83
CA GLN A 33 3.32 -14.74 -8.38
C GLN A 33 3.07 -13.22 -8.37
N PHE A 34 4.12 -12.38 -8.29
CA PHE A 34 3.96 -10.93 -8.31
C PHE A 34 3.74 -10.37 -9.71
N THR A 35 4.01 -11.14 -10.77
CA THR A 35 3.66 -10.71 -12.13
C THR A 35 2.16 -10.82 -12.42
N GLN A 36 1.43 -11.63 -11.64
CA GLN A 36 -0.01 -11.81 -11.75
C GLN A 36 -0.75 -10.86 -10.80
N ALA A 37 -1.06 -9.66 -11.30
CA ALA A 37 -1.83 -8.66 -10.57
C ALA A 37 -3.37 -8.80 -10.78
N LEU A 38 -4.13 -8.18 -9.89
CA LEU A 38 -5.59 -8.09 -9.93
C LEU A 38 -6.07 -7.26 -11.14
N ASP A 39 -7.23 -7.62 -11.72
CA ASP A 39 -7.81 -6.84 -12.82
C ASP A 39 -8.12 -5.39 -12.42
N ARG A 40 -8.00 -4.49 -13.39
CA ARG A 40 -8.16 -3.04 -13.22
C ARG A 40 -9.52 -2.66 -12.65
N GLN A 41 -10.60 -3.37 -13.03
CA GLN A 41 -11.94 -3.05 -12.55
C GLN A 41 -12.06 -3.33 -11.05
N THR A 42 -11.63 -4.52 -10.61
CA THR A 42 -11.65 -4.93 -9.20
C THR A 42 -10.69 -4.08 -8.37
N ALA A 43 -9.50 -3.77 -8.89
CA ALA A 43 -8.54 -2.89 -8.22
C ALA A 43 -9.14 -1.49 -7.96
N THR A 44 -9.88 -0.94 -8.92
CA THR A 44 -10.54 0.37 -8.75
C THR A 44 -11.61 0.33 -7.65
N GLN A 45 -12.40 -0.75 -7.57
CA GLN A 45 -13.40 -0.93 -6.51
C GLN A 45 -12.74 -1.06 -5.13
N LEU A 46 -11.66 -1.83 -5.05
CA LEU A 46 -10.89 -2.01 -3.82
C LEU A 46 -10.28 -0.68 -3.35
N LEU A 47 -9.69 0.11 -4.24
CA LEU A 47 -9.12 1.42 -3.90
C LEU A 47 -10.19 2.43 -3.45
N LYS A 48 -11.39 2.38 -4.03
CA LYS A 48 -12.54 3.18 -3.55
C LYS A 48 -12.94 2.80 -2.12
N LEU A 49 -12.98 1.50 -1.81
CA LEU A 49 -13.24 1.04 -0.44
C LEU A 49 -12.12 1.50 0.51
N ALA A 50 -10.86 1.36 0.10
CA ALA A 50 -9.70 1.76 0.89
C ALA A 50 -9.69 3.28 1.18
N HIS A 51 -10.23 4.10 0.29
CA HIS A 51 -10.35 5.54 0.50
C HIS A 51 -11.17 5.90 1.75
N ASN A 52 -12.21 5.11 2.07
CA ASN A 52 -13.07 5.34 3.24
C ASN A 52 -12.37 5.04 4.58
N TYR A 53 -11.34 4.20 4.57
CA TYR A 53 -10.61 3.75 5.77
C TYR A 53 -9.24 4.41 5.91
N ARG A 54 -9.01 5.54 5.22
CA ARG A 54 -7.73 6.25 5.27
C ARG A 54 -7.42 6.73 6.69
N PRO A 55 -6.16 6.59 7.15
CA PRO A 55 -5.74 7.19 8.40
C PRO A 55 -5.78 8.72 8.31
N GLU A 56 -6.11 9.36 9.43
CA GLU A 56 -6.14 10.82 9.53
C GLU A 56 -4.77 11.43 9.17
N THR A 57 -4.80 12.57 8.49
CA THR A 57 -3.58 13.31 8.18
C THR A 57 -2.99 13.93 9.45
N LYS A 58 -1.68 14.18 9.47
CA LYS A 58 -1.00 14.84 10.62
C LYS A 58 -1.65 16.17 11.02
N GLN A 59 -2.22 16.90 10.06
CA GLN A 59 -2.88 18.18 10.31
C GLN A 59 -4.25 17.98 10.98
N GLU A 60 -5.04 17.03 10.49
CA GLU A 60 -6.36 16.70 11.02
C GLU A 60 -6.25 16.10 12.43
N LYS A 61 -5.25 15.22 12.63
CA LYS A 61 -4.92 14.68 13.94
C LYS A 61 -4.55 15.77 14.95
N LYS A 62 -3.80 16.80 14.55
CA LYS A 62 -3.55 17.97 15.42
C LYS A 62 -4.87 18.68 15.73
N LYS A 63 -5.65 19.04 14.73
CA LYS A 63 -6.93 19.74 14.89
C LYS A 63 -7.94 18.98 15.77
N GLY A 64 -7.98 17.66 15.71
CA GLY A 64 -8.86 16.81 16.53
C GLY A 64 -8.31 16.48 17.93
N CYS A 65 -7.00 16.23 18.04
CA CYS A 65 -6.37 15.81 19.29
C CYS A 65 -6.24 16.97 20.30
N TRP A 66 -5.89 18.18 19.86
CA TRP A 66 -5.76 19.35 20.75
C TRP A 66 -7.05 19.69 21.52
N PRO A 67 -8.24 19.78 20.89
CA PRO A 67 -9.48 20.05 21.61
C PRO A 67 -9.96 18.86 22.45
N MET A 68 -9.73 17.62 22.02
CA MET A 68 -10.09 16.43 22.80
C MET A 68 -9.21 16.30 24.05
N LEU A 69 -7.90 16.56 23.93
CA LEU A 69 -6.96 16.58 25.04
C LEU A 69 -7.25 17.73 26.01
N ARG A 70 -7.53 18.93 25.50
CA ARG A 70 -7.96 20.08 26.34
C ARG A 70 -9.24 19.76 27.11
N ARG A 71 -10.25 19.17 26.45
CA ARG A 71 -11.48 18.73 27.12
C ARG A 71 -11.22 17.67 28.19
N ARG A 72 -10.29 16.73 27.97
CA ARG A 72 -9.92 15.72 28.98
C ARG A 72 -9.18 16.32 30.17
N LEU A 73 -8.23 17.22 29.95
CA LEU A 73 -7.54 17.93 31.04
C LEU A 73 -8.50 18.77 31.88
N LEU A 74 -9.46 19.45 31.25
CA LEU A 74 -10.43 20.31 31.95
C LEU A 74 -11.53 19.53 32.68
N ALA A 75 -11.92 18.36 32.17
CA ALA A 75 -13.05 17.60 32.71
C ALA A 75 -12.68 16.68 33.89
N GLY A 76 -11.40 16.48 34.22
CA GLY A 76 -10.94 15.61 35.31
C GLY A 76 -11.41 14.15 35.24
N LYS A 77 -12.11 13.76 34.17
CA LYS A 77 -12.70 12.44 33.98
C LYS A 77 -11.67 11.52 33.34
N GLY A 78 -11.33 10.45 34.07
CA GLY A 78 -10.45 9.37 33.61
C GLY A 78 -10.88 8.77 32.28
N ASP A 79 -9.92 8.14 31.60
CA ASP A 79 -10.01 7.64 30.22
C ASP A 79 -11.25 6.79 29.95
N ALA A 80 -12.34 7.42 29.52
CA ALA A 80 -13.47 6.73 28.95
C ALA A 80 -13.03 6.12 27.60
N PRO A 81 -13.15 4.79 27.39
CA PRO A 81 -12.71 4.15 26.17
C PRO A 81 -13.60 4.58 25.00
N THR A 82 -13.14 5.59 24.26
CA THR A 82 -13.76 6.00 23.00
C THR A 82 -13.46 4.96 21.93
N LYS A 83 -14.49 4.47 21.22
CA LYS A 83 -14.33 3.58 20.07
C LYS A 83 -13.51 4.30 19.00
N ARG A 84 -12.32 3.78 18.71
CA ARG A 84 -11.46 4.31 17.64
C ARG A 84 -12.01 3.84 16.29
N PRO A 85 -12.02 4.70 15.26
CA PRO A 85 -12.39 4.28 13.92
C PRO A 85 -11.41 3.21 13.41
N THR A 86 -11.92 2.23 12.68
CA THR A 86 -11.08 1.26 11.98
C THR A 86 -10.33 1.99 10.88
N VAL A 87 -9.00 1.86 10.87
CA VAL A 87 -8.13 2.48 9.87
C VAL A 87 -7.32 1.40 9.16
N LEU A 88 -6.91 1.70 7.92
CA LEU A 88 -5.99 0.82 7.19
C LEU A 88 -4.63 0.75 7.90
N GLY A 89 -4.21 -0.49 8.20
CA GLY A 89 -2.84 -0.77 8.61
C GLY A 89 -1.92 -0.74 7.39
N ALA A 90 -0.81 -0.01 7.47
CA ALA A 90 0.17 0.10 6.40
C ALA A 90 1.56 -0.34 6.87
N GLY A 91 2.38 -0.82 5.93
CA GLY A 91 3.74 -1.30 6.16
C GLY A 91 3.80 -2.81 6.43
N SER A 92 4.87 -3.46 5.95
CA SER A 92 5.05 -4.92 6.04
C SER A 92 4.97 -5.41 7.49
N ASN A 93 5.71 -4.80 8.42
CA ASN A 93 5.73 -5.19 9.83
C ASN A 93 4.36 -5.08 10.53
N THR A 94 3.57 -4.06 10.20
CA THR A 94 2.23 -3.91 10.79
C THR A 94 1.31 -4.99 10.23
N VAL A 95 1.38 -5.23 8.93
CA VAL A 95 0.55 -6.23 8.24
C VAL A 95 0.87 -7.63 8.75
N THR A 96 2.13 -8.00 8.95
CA THR A 96 2.50 -9.33 9.47
C THR A 96 1.90 -9.56 10.85
N ILE A 97 2.05 -8.61 11.77
CA ILE A 97 1.45 -8.69 13.11
C ILE A 97 -0.07 -8.83 13.04
N LEU A 98 -0.74 -8.11 12.13
CA LEU A 98 -2.20 -8.20 11.96
C LEU A 98 -2.65 -9.54 11.37
N VAL A 99 -1.88 -10.13 10.46
CA VAL A 99 -2.16 -11.43 9.84
C VAL A 99 -1.93 -12.56 10.84
N GLU A 100 -0.83 -12.51 11.60
CA GLU A 100 -0.53 -13.49 12.65
C GLU A 100 -1.58 -13.50 13.75
N ASN A 101 -2.05 -12.32 14.14
CA ASN A 101 -3.13 -12.18 15.12
C ASN A 101 -4.53 -12.45 14.54
N LYS A 102 -4.65 -12.79 13.25
CA LYS A 102 -5.93 -12.99 12.52
C LYS A 102 -6.91 -11.82 12.66
N LYS A 103 -6.39 -10.59 12.78
CA LYS A 103 -7.18 -9.35 12.85
C LYS A 103 -7.39 -8.73 11.46
N GLY A 104 -6.60 -9.13 10.48
CA GLY A 104 -6.75 -8.69 9.09
C GLY A 104 -7.87 -9.45 8.37
N GLN A 105 -8.75 -8.72 7.69
CA GLN A 105 -9.77 -9.31 6.81
C GLN A 105 -9.27 -9.52 5.38
N LEU A 106 -8.40 -8.63 4.90
CA LEU A 106 -7.83 -8.66 3.55
C LEU A 106 -6.43 -8.04 3.58
N VAL A 107 -5.48 -8.68 2.89
CA VAL A 107 -4.12 -8.16 2.71
C VAL A 107 -3.92 -7.71 1.26
N VAL A 108 -3.48 -6.48 1.07
CA VAL A 108 -3.18 -5.92 -0.25
C VAL A 108 -1.66 -5.79 -0.38
N ILE A 109 -1.08 -6.39 -1.41
CA ILE A 109 0.35 -6.42 -1.66
C ILE A 109 0.63 -5.70 -2.98
N THR A 110 1.66 -4.87 -3.01
CA THR A 110 2.13 -4.23 -4.24
C THR A 110 3.02 -5.19 -5.03
N HIS A 111 2.85 -5.25 -6.35
CA HIS A 111 3.70 -6.09 -7.22
C HIS A 111 5.10 -5.50 -7.47
N ASP A 112 5.22 -4.17 -7.49
CA ASP A 112 6.44 -3.44 -7.84
C ASP A 112 7.13 -2.95 -6.57
N VAL A 113 7.86 -3.84 -5.89
CA VAL A 113 8.59 -3.54 -4.65
C VAL A 113 10.06 -3.87 -4.86
N ASP A 114 10.90 -2.84 -4.75
CA ASP A 114 12.36 -2.96 -4.73
C ASP A 114 12.86 -2.63 -3.31
N PRO A 115 13.32 -3.60 -2.51
CA PRO A 115 13.56 -5.05 -2.77
C PRO A 115 12.32 -5.96 -2.56
N ASN A 116 12.18 -7.01 -3.38
CA ASN A 116 11.01 -7.92 -3.39
C ASN A 116 10.95 -8.88 -2.17
N GLU A 117 12.07 -9.04 -1.48
CA GLU A 117 12.25 -9.87 -0.30
C GLU A 117 11.35 -9.42 0.86
N LEU A 118 10.97 -8.14 0.88
CA LEU A 118 10.09 -7.54 1.89
C LEU A 118 8.66 -8.09 1.86
N VAL A 119 8.22 -8.61 0.71
CA VAL A 119 6.84 -9.05 0.48
C VAL A 119 6.71 -10.50 0.06
N VAL A 120 7.81 -11.17 -0.31
CA VAL A 120 7.80 -12.54 -0.87
C VAL A 120 7.11 -13.57 0.05
N PHE A 121 7.19 -13.37 1.37
CA PHE A 121 6.64 -14.28 2.38
C PHE A 121 5.17 -14.00 2.74
N LEU A 122 4.64 -12.82 2.41
CA LEU A 122 3.28 -12.42 2.78
C LEU A 122 2.18 -13.31 2.16
N PRO A 123 2.25 -13.70 0.87
CA PRO A 123 1.27 -14.62 0.28
C PRO A 123 1.24 -15.98 1.00
N ALA A 124 2.41 -16.51 1.37
CA ALA A 124 2.51 -17.77 2.09
C ALA A 124 1.95 -17.66 3.52
N LEU A 125 2.26 -16.56 4.21
CA LEU A 125 1.75 -16.27 5.55
C LEU A 125 0.21 -16.12 5.54
N GLY A 126 -0.33 -15.36 4.59
CA GLY A 126 -1.78 -15.18 4.44
C GLY A 126 -2.52 -16.51 4.24
N ARG A 127 -2.00 -17.37 3.35
CA ARG A 127 -2.55 -18.73 3.15
C ARG A 127 -2.49 -19.59 4.42
N LYS A 128 -1.37 -19.56 5.15
CA LYS A 128 -1.21 -20.33 6.40
C LYS A 128 -2.16 -19.87 7.51
N MET A 129 -2.41 -18.56 7.60
CA MET A 129 -3.28 -17.99 8.63
C MET A 129 -4.76 -17.92 8.23
N GLY A 130 -5.09 -18.21 6.96
CA GLY A 130 -6.46 -18.19 6.44
C GLY A 130 -6.97 -16.78 6.09
N VAL A 131 -6.06 -15.83 5.87
CA VAL A 131 -6.40 -14.45 5.49
C VAL A 131 -6.25 -14.28 3.97
N PRO A 132 -7.28 -13.81 3.25
CA PRO A 132 -7.18 -13.61 1.81
C PRO A 132 -6.21 -12.47 1.47
N TYR A 133 -5.49 -12.63 0.36
CA TYR A 133 -4.56 -11.62 -0.14
C TYR A 133 -4.84 -11.30 -1.61
N CYS A 134 -4.52 -10.08 -2.02
CA CYS A 134 -4.54 -9.63 -3.41
C CYS A 134 -3.26 -8.89 -3.75
N ILE A 135 -2.81 -9.02 -5.00
CA ILE A 135 -1.63 -8.34 -5.54
C ILE A 135 -2.12 -7.24 -6.48
N ILE A 136 -1.69 -6.00 -6.26
CA ILE A 136 -2.03 -4.80 -7.03
C ILE A 136 -0.78 -4.17 -7.60
#